data_AF-A0A923ZA22-F1
#
_entry.id   AF-A0A923ZA22-F1
#
_cell.length_a   1.000
_cell.length_b   1.000
_cell.length_c   1.000
_cell.angle_alpha   90.00
_cell.angle_beta   90.00
_cell.angle_gamma   90.00
#
_symmetry.space_group_name_H-M   'P 1'
#
loop_
_entity.id
_entity.type
_entity.pdbx_description
1 polymer ?
#
loop_
_entity_poly.entity_id
_entity_poly.type
_entity_poly.pdbx_seq_one_letter_code
_entity_poly.pdbx_strand_id
1 'polypeptide(L)'
;MASQSAVPTRLLSAAKLLACLGVAGVALLMLYTILLVPFTPSIADLRKAKVDQPSILMSADGKQLAVFKRTNRQWVPLNQVSPNVLSALIATEDHRFYEHHGIDFKRTVASAARSLIGKTEGGSTLTQQLARNLYPEEIGRSRSITRKLKEMITALKIEQTYTKKEILETYLNTVPFLYNAFGIEMAARTYFDKSAARLNVLESATLIGMLKGNSYYNPVTNPERALNRRNVVLGQMRKHAVLTESNFNTLKTRPIRLDFERQEVPVGPAPHFAEHVRKWLIEWASGNDYNIYLDGLVVTTSIDSRLQAVANDAVTRQLNALQAVADVEWGLNSTRLLSSSTGPYVGMRTRVQPFRYFWESREGMVDAFIRESSAYRNAVEGGAAPEATLALLRKNREFITALRTEKTRLQSGFVAMDPGTGQIKAWVGSRDFQTDQFDHVARGQRQPGSNF
;
A
#
# COMPACT_ATOMS: atom_id res chain seq x y z
N MET A 1 17.14 -78.04 -5.60
CA MET A 1 16.27 -76.86 -5.37
C MET A 1 16.87 -76.00 -4.26
N ALA A 2 17.50 -74.87 -4.61
CA ALA A 2 17.69 -73.70 -3.74
C ALA A 2 18.48 -72.65 -4.55
N SER A 3 17.77 -71.88 -5.38
CA SER A 3 18.31 -70.69 -6.04
C SER A 3 18.24 -69.54 -5.03
N GLN A 4 19.36 -69.24 -4.37
CA GLN A 4 19.53 -67.97 -3.65
C GLN A 4 20.04 -66.93 -4.65
N SER A 5 19.15 -66.02 -5.04
CA SER A 5 19.47 -64.87 -5.89
C SER A 5 20.40 -63.91 -5.13
N ALA A 6 21.70 -63.99 -5.40
CA ALA A 6 22.68 -63.04 -4.89
C ALA A 6 22.43 -61.66 -5.51
N VAL A 7 22.06 -60.68 -4.69
CA VAL A 7 22.03 -59.26 -5.10
C VAL A 7 23.47 -58.87 -5.46
N PRO A 8 23.74 -58.33 -6.67
CA PRO A 8 25.11 -58.08 -7.11
C PRO A 8 25.76 -56.99 -6.24
N THR A 9 26.95 -57.29 -5.71
CA THR A 9 27.78 -56.45 -4.83
C THR A 9 28.01 -55.02 -5.34
N ARG A 10 27.89 -54.79 -6.65
CA ARG A 10 27.97 -53.45 -7.28
C ARG A 10 26.76 -52.54 -6.99
N LEU A 11 25.57 -53.11 -6.77
CA LEU A 11 24.38 -52.33 -6.38
C LEU A 11 24.48 -51.85 -4.92
N LEU A 12 25.06 -52.69 -4.06
CA LEU A 12 25.30 -52.35 -2.64
C LEU A 12 26.38 -51.27 -2.47
N SER A 13 27.44 -51.27 -3.29
CA SER A 13 28.45 -50.21 -3.27
C SER A 13 27.93 -48.88 -3.83
N ALA A 14 27.11 -48.92 -4.89
CA ALA A 14 26.45 -47.73 -5.44
C ALA A 14 25.44 -47.12 -4.45
N ALA A 15 24.66 -47.94 -3.76
CA ALA A 15 23.73 -47.48 -2.72
C ALA A 15 24.47 -46.85 -1.52
N LYS A 16 25.59 -47.43 -1.08
CA LYS A 16 26.45 -46.86 -0.04
C LYS A 16 27.07 -45.52 -0.47
N LEU A 17 27.53 -45.40 -1.72
CA LEU A 17 28.07 -44.15 -2.25
C LEU A 17 27.00 -43.05 -2.31
N LEU A 18 25.79 -43.39 -2.78
CA LEU A 18 24.64 -42.47 -2.79
C LEU A 18 24.24 -42.04 -1.37
N ALA A 19 24.26 -42.96 -0.40
CA ALA A 19 24.00 -42.64 0.99
C ALA A 19 25.09 -41.70 1.57
N CYS A 20 26.36 -41.96 1.31
CA CYS A 20 27.48 -41.10 1.74
C CYS A 20 27.41 -39.70 1.11
N LEU A 21 27.10 -39.60 -0.18
CA LEU A 21 26.88 -38.32 -0.87
C LEU A 21 25.68 -37.57 -0.29
N GLY A 22 24.60 -38.28 0.06
CA GLY A 22 23.44 -37.70 0.76
C GLY A 22 23.80 -37.13 2.12
N VAL A 23 24.55 -37.87 2.95
CA VAL A 23 25.02 -37.41 4.26
C VAL A 23 25.95 -36.20 4.13
N ALA A 24 26.91 -36.23 3.19
CA ALA A 24 27.79 -35.11 2.93
C ALA A 24 27.02 -33.85 2.47
N GLY A 25 26.02 -34.02 1.59
CA GLY A 25 25.15 -32.93 1.15
C GLY A 25 24.35 -32.30 2.29
N VAL A 26 23.81 -33.12 3.20
CA VAL A 26 23.09 -32.63 4.40
C VAL A 26 24.05 -31.92 5.35
N ALA A 27 25.26 -32.43 5.56
CA ALA A 27 26.28 -31.80 6.39
C ALA A 27 26.71 -30.44 5.82
N LEU A 28 26.93 -30.35 4.50
CA LEU A 28 27.22 -29.08 3.81
C LEU A 28 26.07 -28.08 3.93
N LEU A 29 24.81 -28.54 3.80
CA LEU A 29 23.64 -27.69 3.98
C LEU A 29 23.53 -27.18 5.44
N MET A 30 23.80 -28.03 6.43
CA MET A 30 23.84 -27.64 7.83
C MET A 30 24.95 -26.61 8.10
N LEU A 31 26.16 -26.86 7.60
CA LEU A 31 27.27 -25.92 7.71
C LEU A 31 26.93 -24.57 7.08
N TYR A 32 26.36 -24.59 5.87
CA TYR A 32 25.90 -23.37 5.19
C TYR A 32 24.84 -22.63 6.01
N THR A 33 23.90 -23.35 6.61
CA THR A 33 22.86 -22.77 7.47
C THR A 33 23.46 -22.11 8.71
N ILE A 34 24.46 -22.73 9.34
CA ILE A 34 25.18 -22.16 10.49
C ILE A 34 25.95 -20.89 10.08
N LEU A 35 26.63 -20.92 8.93
CA LEU A 35 27.35 -19.76 8.40
C LEU A 35 26.42 -18.58 8.06
N LEU A 36 25.13 -18.83 7.82
CA LEU A 36 24.14 -17.77 7.58
C LEU A 36 23.66 -17.06 8.85
N VAL A 37 23.87 -17.62 10.05
CA VAL A 37 23.33 -17.06 11.31
C VAL A 37 23.75 -15.60 11.54
N PRO A 38 25.02 -15.18 11.35
CA PRO A 38 25.43 -13.79 11.51
C PRO A 38 24.80 -12.84 10.48
N PHE A 39 24.35 -13.36 9.33
CA PHE A 39 23.72 -12.61 8.24
C PHE A 39 22.19 -12.59 8.33
N THR A 40 21.63 -12.87 9.50
CA THR A 40 20.20 -12.78 9.80
C THR A 40 19.93 -11.64 10.79
N PRO A 41 18.74 -11.01 10.73
CA PRO A 41 18.37 -9.92 11.63
C PRO A 41 18.64 -10.21 13.10
N SER A 42 18.98 -9.14 13.83
CA SER A 42 18.78 -9.12 15.27
C SER A 42 17.29 -8.99 15.56
N ILE A 43 16.81 -9.74 16.54
CA ILE A 43 15.39 -9.79 16.92
C ILE A 43 15.12 -9.14 18.29
N ALA A 44 16.15 -8.56 18.92
CA ALA A 44 16.02 -7.79 20.15
C ALA A 44 15.02 -6.62 19.99
N ASP A 45 14.81 -6.18 18.74
CA ASP A 45 14.04 -5.01 18.34
C ASP A 45 12.62 -5.31 17.85
N LEU A 46 12.07 -6.52 18.01
CA LEU A 46 10.66 -6.79 17.66
C LEU A 46 9.68 -5.88 18.43
N ARG A 47 10.11 -5.26 19.55
CA ARG A 47 9.41 -4.14 20.23
C ARG A 47 9.29 -2.89 19.36
N LYS A 48 10.27 -2.56 18.52
CA LYS A 48 10.19 -1.41 17.59
C LYS A 48 9.03 -1.57 16.63
N ALA A 49 8.73 -2.80 16.19
CA ALA A 49 7.54 -3.07 15.39
C ALA A 49 6.20 -2.79 16.13
N LYS A 50 6.19 -2.78 17.47
CA LYS A 50 5.01 -2.37 18.27
C LYS A 50 4.88 -0.86 18.42
N VAL A 51 5.97 -0.12 18.22
CA VAL A 51 6.11 1.31 18.55
C VAL A 51 6.47 2.08 17.28
N ASP A 52 5.65 1.97 16.23
CA ASP A 52 5.70 2.99 15.17
C ASP A 52 5.16 4.26 15.81
N GLN A 53 6.04 5.16 16.27
CA GLN A 53 5.66 6.51 16.63
C GLN A 53 5.77 7.35 15.36
N PRO A 54 4.65 7.68 14.70
CA PRO A 54 4.73 8.47 13.49
C PRO A 54 5.24 9.86 13.84
N SER A 55 6.15 10.39 13.03
CA SER A 55 6.59 11.77 13.23
C SER A 55 5.45 12.74 12.92
N ILE A 56 5.38 13.84 13.67
CA ILE A 56 4.34 14.84 13.56
C ILE A 56 4.97 16.13 13.05
N LEU A 57 4.38 16.68 11.99
CA LEU A 57 4.72 18.01 11.50
C LEU A 57 3.80 19.04 12.15
N MET A 58 4.38 20.05 12.77
CA MET A 58 3.71 21.08 13.54
C MET A 58 3.93 22.47 12.91
N SER A 59 2.91 23.31 12.98
CA SER A 59 2.99 24.73 12.69
C SER A 59 3.71 25.48 13.83
N ALA A 60 4.14 26.72 13.55
CA ALA A 60 4.76 27.61 14.52
C ALA A 60 3.85 27.90 15.73
N ASP A 61 2.53 27.89 15.52
CA ASP A 61 1.50 28.07 16.54
C ASP A 61 0.98 26.75 17.15
N GLY A 62 1.70 25.64 16.96
CA GLY A 62 1.44 24.38 17.65
C GLY A 62 0.24 23.58 17.11
N LYS A 63 -0.18 23.80 15.86
CA LYS A 63 -1.18 22.98 15.19
C LYS A 63 -0.51 21.89 14.35
N GLN A 64 -1.09 20.70 14.35
CA GLN A 64 -0.63 19.60 13.50
C GLN A 64 -0.91 19.90 12.03
N LEU A 65 0.14 19.93 11.22
CA LEU A 65 0.09 20.10 9.77
C LEU A 65 0.03 18.75 9.04
N ALA A 66 0.76 17.74 9.52
CA ALA A 66 0.78 16.41 8.91
C ALA A 66 1.27 15.34 9.90
N VAL A 67 0.95 14.09 9.59
CA VAL A 67 1.50 12.91 10.28
C VAL A 67 2.27 12.08 9.26
N PHE A 68 3.53 11.83 9.54
CA PHE A 68 4.40 11.01 8.72
C PHE A 68 4.37 9.57 9.24
N LYS A 69 3.45 8.78 8.69
CA LYS A 69 3.35 7.34 8.90
C LYS A 69 3.62 6.57 7.62
N ARG A 70 4.36 5.47 7.72
CA ARG A 70 4.67 4.59 6.57
C ARG A 70 3.43 3.81 6.12
N THR A 71 2.56 3.50 7.06
CA THR A 71 1.38 2.65 6.88
C THR A 71 0.23 3.18 7.72
N ASN A 72 -1.02 3.02 7.27
CA ASN A 72 -2.16 3.24 8.16
C ASN A 72 -2.34 1.98 9.00
N ARG A 73 -1.72 1.96 10.19
CA ARG A 73 -1.78 0.88 11.18
C ARG A 73 -2.37 1.40 12.47
N GLN A 74 -3.28 0.64 13.06
CA GLN A 74 -3.74 0.83 14.44
C GLN A 74 -3.41 -0.44 15.20
N TRP A 75 -2.52 -0.34 16.20
CA TRP A 75 -2.14 -1.49 17.01
C TRP A 75 -3.28 -1.85 17.96
N VAL A 76 -3.74 -3.10 17.93
CA VAL A 76 -4.71 -3.64 18.87
C VAL A 76 -4.11 -4.82 19.63
N PRO A 77 -4.24 -4.87 20.97
CA PRO A 77 -3.85 -6.05 21.74
C PRO A 77 -4.63 -7.29 21.29
N LEU A 78 -4.02 -8.48 21.41
CA LEU A 78 -4.62 -9.72 20.89
C LEU A 78 -6.00 -10.04 21.51
N ASN A 79 -6.25 -9.61 22.75
CA ASN A 79 -7.54 -9.79 23.41
C ASN A 79 -8.67 -8.88 22.87
N GLN A 80 -8.32 -7.88 22.05
CA GLN A 80 -9.26 -7.03 21.31
C GLN A 80 -9.45 -7.50 19.87
N VAL A 81 -8.94 -8.69 19.51
CA VAL A 81 -9.18 -9.32 18.22
C VAL A 81 -10.20 -10.44 18.39
N SER A 82 -11.19 -10.50 17.48
CA SER A 82 -12.22 -11.53 17.49
C SER A 82 -11.60 -12.95 17.50
N PRO A 83 -12.04 -13.86 18.40
CA PRO A 83 -11.58 -15.25 18.41
C PRO A 83 -11.72 -15.95 17.05
N ASN A 84 -12.73 -15.56 16.25
CA ASN A 84 -12.94 -16.10 14.91
C ASN A 84 -11.76 -15.80 13.97
N VAL A 85 -11.09 -14.66 14.12
CA VAL A 85 -9.88 -14.31 13.36
C VAL A 85 -8.75 -15.25 13.74
N LEU A 86 -8.51 -15.44 15.04
CA LEU A 86 -7.43 -16.31 15.52
C LEU A 86 -7.66 -17.75 15.03
N SER A 87 -8.88 -18.28 15.17
CA SER A 87 -9.20 -19.63 14.74
C SER A 87 -9.12 -19.79 13.22
N ALA A 88 -9.58 -18.81 12.44
CA ALA A 88 -9.46 -18.84 10.98
C ALA A 88 -8.00 -18.79 10.51
N LEU A 89 -7.18 -17.92 11.12
CA LEU A 89 -5.76 -17.77 10.83
C LEU A 89 -5.01 -19.06 11.13
N ILE A 90 -5.13 -19.59 12.35
CA ILE A 90 -4.43 -20.79 12.78
C ILE A 90 -4.87 -21.99 11.93
N ALA A 91 -6.19 -22.21 11.75
CA ALA A 91 -6.67 -23.35 10.97
C ALA A 91 -6.19 -23.33 9.50
N THR A 92 -5.98 -22.15 8.91
CA THR A 92 -5.62 -22.01 7.49
C THR A 92 -4.12 -21.95 7.25
N GLU A 93 -3.41 -21.10 8.01
CA GLU A 93 -2.00 -20.79 7.78
C GLU A 93 -1.09 -21.72 8.56
N ASP A 94 -1.49 -22.18 9.76
CA ASP A 94 -0.60 -22.93 10.65
C ASP A 94 -1.34 -23.71 11.76
N HIS A 95 -2.05 -24.78 11.40
CA HIS A 95 -2.92 -25.50 12.35
C HIS A 95 -2.20 -26.11 13.56
N ARG A 96 -0.87 -26.31 13.49
CA ARG A 96 0.00 -26.78 14.58
C ARG A 96 0.83 -25.67 15.20
N PHE A 97 0.40 -24.42 15.06
CA PHE A 97 1.16 -23.25 15.50
C PHE A 97 1.68 -23.36 16.94
N TYR A 98 0.88 -23.93 17.85
CA TYR A 98 1.25 -24.11 19.26
C TYR A 98 2.13 -25.34 19.54
N GLU A 99 2.26 -26.28 18.58
CA GLU A 99 2.99 -27.54 18.77
C GLU A 99 4.46 -27.45 18.35
N HIS A 100 4.83 -26.46 17.53
CA HIS A 100 6.19 -26.29 17.02
C HIS A 100 6.86 -25.00 17.53
N HIS A 101 8.18 -24.91 17.40
CA HIS A 101 8.97 -23.74 17.81
C HIS A 101 9.54 -23.08 16.55
N GLY A 102 8.76 -22.23 15.88
CA GLY A 102 9.17 -21.50 14.66
C GLY A 102 9.11 -22.28 13.36
N ILE A 103 9.45 -23.57 13.34
CA ILE A 103 9.45 -24.41 12.13
C ILE A 103 8.66 -25.68 12.37
N ASP A 104 7.71 -25.97 11.48
CA ASP A 104 7.04 -27.26 11.43
C ASP A 104 7.84 -28.21 10.53
N PHE A 105 8.68 -29.06 11.14
CA PHE A 105 9.54 -30.00 10.41
C PHE A 105 8.72 -30.98 9.56
N LYS A 106 7.62 -31.52 10.09
CA LYS A 106 6.75 -32.46 9.37
C LYS A 106 6.17 -31.80 8.12
N ARG A 107 5.67 -30.56 8.22
CA ARG A 107 5.14 -29.81 7.07
C ARG A 107 6.24 -29.40 6.10
N THR A 108 7.41 -29.00 6.59
CA THR A 108 8.54 -28.57 5.76
C THR A 108 9.05 -29.71 4.88
N VAL A 109 9.27 -30.89 5.47
CA VAL A 109 9.71 -32.09 4.73
C VAL A 109 8.63 -32.53 3.73
N ALA A 110 7.35 -32.55 4.14
CA ALA A 110 6.25 -32.90 3.24
C ALA A 110 6.12 -31.93 2.06
N SER A 111 6.28 -30.62 2.29
CA SER A 111 6.25 -29.59 1.24
C SER A 111 7.44 -29.72 0.28
N ALA A 112 8.64 -30.03 0.79
CA ALA A 112 9.81 -30.28 -0.04
C ALA A 112 9.61 -31.50 -0.95
N ALA A 113 9.13 -32.62 -0.39
CA ALA A 113 8.84 -33.83 -1.17
C ALA A 113 7.77 -33.60 -2.25
N ARG A 114 6.70 -32.85 -1.93
CA ARG A 114 5.65 -32.49 -2.90
C ARG A 114 6.17 -31.56 -4.00
N SER A 115 7.09 -30.65 -3.66
CA SER A 115 7.70 -29.74 -4.64
C SER A 115 8.56 -30.48 -5.66
N LEU A 116 9.24 -31.57 -5.26
CA LEU A 116 10.02 -32.42 -6.16
C LEU A 116 9.17 -33.15 -7.20
N ILE A 117 7.89 -33.43 -6.90
CA ILE A 117 6.93 -34.04 -7.82
C ILE A 117 6.04 -33.01 -8.53
N GLY A 118 6.46 -31.74 -8.57
CA GLY A 118 5.77 -30.65 -9.27
C GLY A 118 4.53 -30.09 -8.56
N LYS A 119 4.22 -30.54 -7.34
CA LYS A 119 3.11 -30.03 -6.53
C LYS A 119 3.63 -29.03 -5.49
N THR A 120 3.68 -27.75 -5.84
CA THR A 120 4.11 -26.69 -4.92
C THR A 120 3.02 -26.36 -3.91
N GLU A 121 3.31 -26.58 -2.62
CA GLU A 121 2.44 -26.21 -1.50
C GLU A 121 3.18 -25.34 -0.49
N GLY A 122 2.46 -24.47 0.20
CA GLY A 122 3.01 -23.60 1.24
C GLY A 122 3.47 -24.40 2.47
N GLY A 123 4.78 -24.45 2.70
CA GLY A 123 5.37 -25.09 3.89
C GLY A 123 5.71 -24.14 5.05
N SER A 124 5.53 -22.82 4.89
CA SER A 124 5.92 -21.82 5.90
C SER A 124 4.97 -21.75 7.09
N THR A 125 5.50 -21.60 8.30
CA THR A 125 4.79 -21.27 9.55
C THR A 125 4.41 -19.80 9.64
N LEU A 126 3.51 -19.45 10.56
CA LEU A 126 3.18 -18.06 10.86
C LEU A 126 4.42 -17.26 11.27
N THR A 127 5.29 -17.84 12.10
CA THR A 127 6.53 -17.19 12.55
C THR A 127 7.50 -16.96 11.38
N GLN A 128 7.59 -17.89 10.44
CA GLN A 128 8.37 -17.71 9.21
C GLN A 128 7.80 -16.60 8.32
N GLN A 129 6.47 -16.54 8.19
CA GLN A 129 5.81 -15.46 7.46
C GLN A 129 6.04 -14.10 8.14
N LEU A 130 5.96 -14.05 9.48
CA LEU A 130 6.24 -12.86 10.28
C LEU A 130 7.68 -12.37 10.05
N ALA A 131 8.66 -13.25 10.16
CA ALA A 131 10.07 -12.92 9.93
C ALA A 131 10.27 -12.28 8.56
N ARG A 132 9.70 -12.88 7.51
CA ARG A 132 9.78 -12.36 6.13
C ARG A 132 9.14 -10.99 5.98
N ASN A 133 8.02 -10.74 6.66
CA ASN A 133 7.30 -9.48 6.56
C ASN A 133 8.00 -8.33 7.31
N LEU A 134 8.64 -8.64 8.45
CA LEU A 134 9.35 -7.65 9.27
C LEU A 134 10.74 -7.29 8.74
N TYR A 135 11.45 -8.24 8.14
CA TYR A 135 12.85 -8.07 7.72
C TYR A 135 13.08 -8.38 6.23
N PRO A 136 12.36 -7.71 5.31
CA PRO A 136 12.42 -8.04 3.88
C PRO A 136 13.78 -7.76 3.23
N GLU A 137 14.54 -6.78 3.72
CA GLU A 137 15.85 -6.42 3.14
C GLU A 137 16.94 -7.39 3.59
N GLU A 138 16.97 -7.73 4.88
CA GLU A 138 17.99 -8.61 5.46
C GLU A 138 17.80 -10.08 5.06
N ILE A 139 16.54 -10.53 4.98
CA ILE A 139 16.20 -11.88 4.53
C ILE A 139 16.31 -11.99 3.00
N GLY A 140 15.99 -10.90 2.30
CA GLY A 140 15.99 -10.81 0.84
C GLY A 140 14.62 -11.06 0.22
N ARG A 141 14.39 -10.49 -0.95
CA ARG A 141 13.08 -10.52 -1.65
C ARG A 141 12.95 -11.64 -2.69
N SER A 142 14.07 -12.18 -3.19
CA SER A 142 14.08 -13.19 -4.27
C SER A 142 13.76 -14.59 -3.76
N ARG A 143 13.02 -15.39 -4.54
CA ARG A 143 12.71 -16.78 -4.18
C ARG A 143 13.96 -17.66 -4.30
N SER A 144 14.76 -17.75 -3.24
CA SER A 144 15.96 -18.58 -3.16
C SER A 144 15.99 -19.49 -1.91
N ILE A 145 16.81 -20.53 -1.95
CA ILE A 145 17.07 -21.42 -0.80
C ILE A 145 17.69 -20.61 0.35
N THR A 146 18.66 -19.75 0.05
CA THR A 146 19.30 -18.86 1.03
C THR A 146 18.27 -17.98 1.74
N ARG A 147 17.36 -17.34 1.00
CA ARG A 147 16.26 -16.56 1.59
C ARG A 147 15.42 -17.43 2.54
N LYS A 148 15.10 -18.66 2.11
CA LYS A 148 14.28 -19.58 2.92
C LYS A 148 15.00 -20.04 4.20
N LEU A 149 16.30 -20.27 4.16
CA LEU A 149 17.11 -20.59 5.34
C LEU A 149 17.21 -19.40 6.30
N LYS A 150 17.43 -18.17 5.79
CA LYS A 150 17.39 -16.95 6.62
C LYS A 150 16.03 -16.77 7.30
N GLU A 151 14.93 -17.02 6.58
CA GLU A 151 13.55 -17.02 7.14
C GLU A 151 13.39 -18.04 8.28
N MET A 152 13.93 -19.26 8.12
CA MET A 152 13.92 -20.32 9.13
C MET A 152 14.72 -19.94 10.38
N ILE A 153 15.97 -19.48 10.22
CA ILE A 153 16.84 -19.06 11.33
C ILE A 153 16.18 -17.91 12.10
N THR A 154 15.65 -16.92 11.39
CA THR A 154 14.99 -15.77 12.01
C THR A 154 13.72 -16.20 12.77
N ALA A 155 12.92 -17.13 12.23
CA ALA A 155 11.76 -17.66 12.93
C ALA A 155 12.13 -18.39 14.23
N LEU A 156 13.23 -19.17 14.23
CA LEU A 156 13.74 -19.83 15.44
C LEU A 156 14.18 -18.81 16.48
N LYS A 157 14.92 -17.78 16.07
CA LYS A 157 15.30 -16.67 16.94
C LYS A 157 14.05 -16.04 17.58
N ILE A 158 13.04 -15.70 16.78
CA ILE A 158 11.80 -15.05 17.26
C ILE A 158 11.14 -15.90 18.34
N GLU A 159 11.00 -17.20 18.13
CA GLU A 159 10.32 -18.11 19.08
C GLU A 159 11.11 -18.40 20.34
N GLN A 160 12.43 -18.18 20.34
CA GLN A 160 13.25 -18.23 21.55
C GLN A 160 13.07 -17.00 22.43
N THR A 161 12.61 -15.88 21.86
CA THR A 161 12.54 -14.57 22.54
C THR A 161 11.11 -14.14 22.86
N TYR A 162 10.14 -14.51 22.02
CA TYR A 162 8.76 -14.05 22.10
C TYR A 162 7.79 -15.22 22.29
N THR A 163 6.74 -14.98 23.06
CA THR A 163 5.67 -15.96 23.27
C THR A 163 4.78 -16.10 22.04
N LYS A 164 4.10 -17.25 21.90
CA LYS A 164 3.11 -17.49 20.84
C LYS A 164 2.04 -16.41 20.74
N LYS A 165 1.62 -15.84 21.87
CA LYS A 165 0.64 -14.75 21.92
C LYS A 165 1.22 -13.47 21.31
N GLU A 166 2.45 -13.10 21.67
CA GLU A 166 3.11 -11.92 21.11
C GLU A 166 3.39 -12.06 19.61
N ILE A 167 3.72 -13.27 19.15
CA ILE A 167 3.90 -13.58 17.73
C ILE A 167 2.59 -13.38 16.96
N LEU A 168 1.47 -13.92 17.46
CA LEU A 168 0.15 -13.74 16.84
C LEU A 168 -0.30 -12.28 16.83
N GLU A 169 -0.12 -11.58 17.95
CA GLU A 169 -0.43 -10.15 18.07
C GLU A 169 0.37 -9.35 17.04
N THR A 170 1.68 -9.57 16.97
CA THR A 170 2.54 -8.85 16.04
C THR A 170 2.18 -9.18 14.59
N TYR A 171 1.95 -10.45 14.27
CA TYR A 171 1.54 -10.88 12.93
C TYR A 171 0.24 -10.18 12.50
N LEU A 172 -0.80 -10.24 13.35
CA LEU A 172 -2.10 -9.64 13.06
C LEU A 172 -2.04 -8.11 12.98
N ASN A 173 -1.09 -7.44 13.65
CA ASN A 173 -0.94 -5.99 13.57
C ASN A 173 -0.08 -5.53 12.39
N THR A 174 0.80 -6.37 11.85
CA THR A 174 1.79 -5.96 10.83
C THR A 174 1.48 -6.48 9.42
N VAL A 175 0.60 -7.48 9.29
CA VAL A 175 0.27 -8.07 8.00
C VAL A 175 -0.43 -7.06 7.08
N PRO A 176 -0.01 -6.94 5.80
CA PRO A 176 -0.57 -5.93 4.89
C PRO A 176 -1.91 -6.36 4.29
N PHE A 177 -2.87 -5.46 4.32
CA PHE A 177 -4.08 -5.48 3.51
C PHE A 177 -4.02 -4.32 2.51
N LEU A 178 -4.68 -4.43 1.36
CA LEU A 178 -4.66 -3.36 0.34
C LEU A 178 -5.28 -2.06 0.88
N TYR A 179 -5.24 -0.99 0.08
CA TYR A 179 -5.82 0.31 0.44
C TYR A 179 -5.15 0.95 1.66
N ASN A 180 -3.83 0.76 1.78
CA ASN A 180 -2.99 1.28 2.87
C ASN A 180 -3.38 0.77 4.28
N ALA A 181 -4.17 -0.31 4.38
CA ALA A 181 -4.58 -0.88 5.66
C ALA A 181 -3.56 -1.92 6.13
N PHE A 182 -2.85 -1.64 7.23
CA PHE A 182 -1.92 -2.60 7.83
C PHE A 182 -2.46 -3.12 9.16
N GLY A 183 -2.45 -4.44 9.29
CA GLY A 183 -3.03 -5.15 10.41
C GLY A 183 -4.53 -5.36 10.32
N ILE A 184 -5.01 -6.28 11.15
CA ILE A 184 -6.40 -6.76 11.13
C ILE A 184 -7.41 -5.69 11.54
N GLU A 185 -7.05 -4.78 12.45
CA GLU A 185 -7.93 -3.67 12.86
C GLU A 185 -8.23 -2.74 11.68
N MET A 186 -7.19 -2.32 10.96
CA MET A 186 -7.36 -1.45 9.81
C MET A 186 -8.07 -2.16 8.67
N ALA A 187 -7.84 -3.47 8.49
CA ALA A 187 -8.58 -4.26 7.52
C ALA A 187 -10.07 -4.39 7.88
N ALA A 188 -10.39 -4.62 9.14
CA ALA A 188 -11.77 -4.70 9.62
C ALA A 188 -12.54 -3.40 9.35
N ARG A 189 -11.92 -2.26 9.65
CA ARG A 189 -12.47 -0.92 9.34
C ARG A 189 -12.60 -0.68 7.84
N THR A 190 -11.59 -1.07 7.07
CA THR A 190 -11.57 -0.82 5.63
C THR A 190 -12.62 -1.62 4.87
N TYR A 191 -12.84 -2.90 5.23
CA TYR A 191 -13.70 -3.80 4.45
C TYR A 191 -15.11 -3.97 5.03
N PHE A 192 -15.32 -3.66 6.32
CA PHE A 192 -16.58 -3.93 7.02
C PHE A 192 -16.99 -2.84 8.03
N ASP A 193 -16.40 -1.65 7.97
CA ASP A 193 -16.62 -0.53 8.89
C ASP A 193 -16.82 -0.93 10.37
N LYS A 194 -15.90 -1.76 10.89
CA LYS A 194 -15.95 -2.17 12.29
C LYS A 194 -14.58 -2.52 12.85
N SER A 195 -14.47 -2.47 14.17
CA SER A 195 -13.28 -2.97 14.87
C SER A 195 -13.10 -4.49 14.69
N ALA A 196 -11.85 -4.95 14.69
CA ALA A 196 -11.47 -6.37 14.61
C ALA A 196 -12.10 -7.22 15.73
N ALA A 197 -12.42 -6.64 16.88
CA ALA A 197 -13.14 -7.32 17.96
C ALA A 197 -14.54 -7.82 17.52
N ARG A 198 -15.18 -7.11 16.59
CA ARG A 198 -16.56 -7.36 16.14
C ARG A 198 -16.67 -8.22 14.87
N LEU A 199 -15.55 -8.74 14.36
CA LEU A 199 -15.56 -9.58 13.16
C LEU A 199 -16.24 -10.92 13.43
N ASN A 200 -17.25 -11.24 12.62
CA ASN A 200 -17.88 -12.55 12.64
C ASN A 200 -17.04 -13.59 11.87
N VAL A 201 -17.52 -14.85 11.83
CA VAL A 201 -16.82 -15.97 11.16
C VAL A 201 -16.60 -15.72 9.67
N LEU A 202 -17.60 -15.19 8.95
CA LEU A 202 -17.51 -14.95 7.49
C LEU A 202 -16.52 -13.84 7.17
N GLU A 203 -16.55 -12.76 7.94
CA GLU A 203 -15.67 -11.61 7.78
C GLU A 203 -14.23 -11.98 8.11
N SER A 204 -14.04 -12.70 9.22
CA SER A 204 -12.74 -13.26 9.62
C SER A 204 -12.17 -14.17 8.54
N ALA A 205 -12.98 -15.13 8.05
CA ALA A 205 -12.55 -16.03 6.97
C ALA A 205 -12.24 -15.29 5.66
N THR A 206 -12.91 -14.17 5.40
CA THR A 206 -12.65 -13.34 4.22
C THR A 206 -11.29 -12.66 4.33
N LEU A 207 -11.04 -11.94 5.44
CA LEU A 207 -9.75 -11.26 5.66
C LEU A 207 -8.58 -12.24 5.72
N ILE A 208 -8.72 -13.36 6.44
CA ILE A 208 -7.67 -14.39 6.46
C ILE A 208 -7.46 -15.00 5.08
N GLY A 209 -8.53 -15.20 4.31
CA GLY A 209 -8.45 -15.68 2.92
C GLY A 209 -7.58 -14.80 2.03
N MET A 210 -7.63 -13.47 2.25
CA MET A 210 -6.84 -12.48 1.51
C MET A 210 -5.33 -12.57 1.76
N LEU A 211 -4.88 -13.13 2.89
CA LEU A 211 -3.45 -13.20 3.23
C LEU A 211 -2.62 -14.01 2.22
N LYS A 212 -3.25 -14.96 1.54
CA LYS A 212 -2.60 -15.72 0.45
C LYS A 212 -2.27 -14.86 -0.78
N GLY A 213 -2.99 -13.75 -0.97
CA GLY A 213 -2.83 -12.85 -2.11
C GLY A 213 -3.84 -11.70 -2.04
N ASN A 214 -3.42 -10.60 -1.43
CA ASN A 214 -4.29 -9.47 -1.07
C ASN A 214 -5.05 -8.86 -2.27
N SER A 215 -4.40 -8.72 -3.43
CA SER A 215 -5.00 -8.21 -4.67
C SER A 215 -5.85 -9.27 -5.37
N TYR A 216 -5.32 -10.49 -5.49
CA TYR A 216 -5.98 -11.56 -6.22
C TYR A 216 -7.29 -12.03 -5.57
N TYR A 217 -7.35 -12.02 -4.24
CA TYR A 217 -8.52 -12.41 -3.44
C TYR A 217 -9.24 -11.21 -2.81
N ASN A 218 -9.04 -10.00 -3.35
CA ASN A 218 -9.71 -8.80 -2.86
C ASN A 218 -11.22 -8.88 -3.11
N PRO A 219 -12.09 -8.77 -2.09
CA PRO A 219 -13.54 -8.89 -2.27
C PRO A 219 -14.18 -7.69 -2.98
N VAL A 220 -13.50 -6.53 -3.04
CA VAL A 220 -13.97 -5.33 -3.74
C VAL A 220 -13.77 -5.46 -5.25
N THR A 221 -12.58 -5.90 -5.67
CA THR A 221 -12.22 -5.98 -7.11
C THR A 221 -12.41 -7.37 -7.70
N ASN A 222 -12.41 -8.43 -6.88
CA ASN A 222 -12.47 -9.83 -7.28
C ASN A 222 -13.45 -10.65 -6.39
N PRO A 223 -14.74 -10.31 -6.33
CA PRO A 223 -15.70 -10.86 -5.36
C PRO A 223 -15.86 -12.38 -5.43
N GLU A 224 -15.91 -12.97 -6.62
CA GLU A 224 -16.05 -14.43 -6.78
C GLU A 224 -14.82 -15.18 -6.28
N ARG A 225 -13.61 -14.69 -6.60
CA ARG A 225 -12.36 -15.29 -6.10
C ARG A 225 -12.26 -15.18 -4.59
N ALA A 226 -12.66 -14.03 -4.03
CA ALA A 226 -12.70 -13.81 -2.59
C ALA A 226 -13.68 -14.77 -1.90
N LEU A 227 -14.89 -14.95 -2.47
CA LEU A 227 -15.91 -15.88 -1.97
C LEU A 227 -15.39 -17.32 -1.93
N ASN A 228 -14.82 -17.78 -3.04
CA ASN A 228 -14.24 -19.12 -3.14
C ASN A 228 -13.11 -19.30 -2.13
N ARG A 229 -12.24 -18.30 -1.97
CA ARG A 229 -11.12 -18.36 -1.02
C ARG A 229 -11.59 -18.35 0.45
N ARG A 230 -12.59 -17.53 0.79
CA ARG A 230 -13.24 -17.54 2.12
C ARG A 230 -13.80 -18.93 2.42
N ASN A 231 -14.44 -19.58 1.44
CA ASN A 231 -14.99 -20.92 1.62
C ASN A 231 -13.88 -21.99 1.82
N VAL A 232 -12.70 -21.81 1.22
CA VAL A 232 -11.52 -22.63 1.54
C VAL A 232 -11.10 -22.46 3.00
N VAL A 233 -11.10 -21.22 3.52
CA VAL A 233 -10.80 -20.95 4.95
C VAL A 233 -11.82 -21.61 5.86
N LEU A 234 -13.12 -21.45 5.59
CA LEU A 234 -14.18 -22.14 6.33
C LEU A 234 -14.01 -23.67 6.29
N GLY A 235 -13.58 -24.22 5.16
CA GLY A 235 -13.29 -25.64 5.00
C GLY A 235 -12.11 -26.12 5.85
N GLN A 236 -11.06 -25.29 6.00
CA GLN A 236 -9.95 -25.58 6.93
C GLN A 236 -10.40 -25.50 8.38
N MET A 237 -11.18 -24.47 8.75
CA MET A 237 -11.77 -24.35 10.09
C MET A 237 -12.61 -25.58 10.44
N ARG A 238 -13.43 -26.08 9.51
CA ARG A 238 -14.18 -27.33 9.68
C ARG A 238 -13.27 -28.54 9.82
N LYS A 239 -12.28 -28.69 8.92
CA LYS A 239 -11.33 -29.82 8.95
C LYS A 239 -10.60 -29.95 10.28
N HIS A 240 -10.33 -28.81 10.94
CA HIS A 240 -9.68 -28.73 12.24
C HIS A 240 -10.68 -28.54 13.40
N ALA A 241 -11.94 -28.96 13.21
CA ALA A 241 -13.00 -28.99 14.21
C ALA A 241 -13.37 -27.64 14.87
N VAL A 242 -12.98 -26.51 14.28
CA VAL A 242 -13.40 -25.17 14.69
C VAL A 242 -14.86 -24.90 14.30
N LEU A 243 -15.31 -25.47 13.18
CA LEU A 243 -16.69 -25.39 12.71
C LEU A 243 -17.30 -26.79 12.56
N THR A 244 -18.58 -26.92 12.91
CA THR A 244 -19.35 -28.14 12.62
C THR A 244 -19.64 -28.24 11.12
N GLU A 245 -19.88 -29.46 10.62
CA GLU A 245 -20.28 -29.69 9.23
C GLU A 245 -21.56 -28.92 8.86
N SER A 246 -22.54 -28.86 9.78
CA SER A 246 -23.78 -28.09 9.59
C SER A 246 -23.49 -26.60 9.44
N ASN A 247 -22.72 -26.00 10.36
CA ASN A 247 -22.35 -24.58 10.28
C ASN A 247 -21.56 -24.28 9.00
N PHE A 248 -20.63 -25.15 8.60
CA PHE A 248 -19.89 -25.00 7.35
C PHE A 248 -20.83 -24.96 6.13
N ASN A 249 -21.78 -25.89 6.05
CA ASN A 249 -22.72 -25.98 4.93
C ASN A 249 -23.66 -24.76 4.85
N THR A 250 -24.05 -24.18 5.99
CA THR A 250 -24.82 -22.93 6.02
C THR A 250 -23.97 -21.71 5.69
N LEU A 251 -22.76 -21.59 6.24
CA LEU A 251 -21.91 -20.41 6.08
C LEU A 251 -21.33 -20.29 4.68
N LYS A 252 -20.98 -21.41 4.04
CA LYS A 252 -20.35 -21.41 2.70
C LYS A 252 -21.25 -20.79 1.61
N THR A 253 -22.57 -20.85 1.77
CA THR A 253 -23.55 -20.32 0.80
C THR A 253 -23.88 -18.85 1.00
N ARG A 254 -23.50 -18.25 2.14
CA ARG A 254 -23.77 -16.84 2.41
C ARG A 254 -22.90 -15.95 1.51
N PRO A 255 -23.43 -14.85 0.93
CA PRO A 255 -22.62 -13.90 0.16
C PRO A 255 -21.64 -13.15 1.08
N ILE A 256 -20.58 -12.58 0.49
CA ILE A 256 -19.75 -11.58 1.19
C ILE A 256 -20.53 -10.26 1.17
N ARG A 257 -20.74 -9.68 2.35
CA ARG A 257 -21.30 -8.33 2.50
C ARG A 257 -20.19 -7.42 2.98
N LEU A 258 -19.85 -6.41 2.18
CA LEU A 258 -18.85 -5.41 2.51
C LEU A 258 -19.53 -4.14 2.97
N ASP A 259 -18.85 -3.45 3.88
CA ASP A 259 -19.09 -2.04 4.19
C ASP A 259 -17.75 -1.35 3.98
N PHE A 260 -17.46 -1.07 2.71
CA PHE A 260 -16.11 -0.75 2.25
C PHE A 260 -15.87 0.76 2.31
N GLU A 261 -14.96 1.18 3.18
CA GLU A 261 -14.55 2.58 3.32
C GLU A 261 -13.04 2.66 3.39
N ARG A 262 -12.44 3.45 2.49
CA ARG A 262 -10.99 3.66 2.52
C ARG A 262 -10.62 4.50 3.74
N GLN A 263 -9.69 3.98 4.52
CA GLN A 263 -9.14 4.68 5.67
C GLN A 263 -8.02 5.63 5.21
N GLU A 264 -8.42 6.71 4.54
CA GLU A 264 -7.49 7.73 4.04
C GLU A 264 -6.92 8.57 5.18
N VAL A 265 -5.66 8.98 5.04
CA VAL A 265 -5.04 9.91 6.00
C VAL A 265 -5.55 11.30 5.67
N PRO A 266 -6.17 12.04 6.61
CA PRO A 266 -6.65 13.38 6.34
C PRO A 266 -5.52 14.26 5.79
N VAL A 267 -5.80 14.94 4.69
CA VAL A 267 -4.90 15.93 4.11
C VAL A 267 -4.91 17.15 5.04
N GLY A 268 -3.75 17.47 5.62
CA GLY A 268 -3.64 18.63 6.50
C GLY A 268 -3.70 19.96 5.75
N PRO A 269 -3.66 21.10 6.47
CA PRO A 269 -3.92 22.43 5.90
C PRO A 269 -2.82 22.95 4.95
N ALA A 270 -1.62 22.33 4.96
CA ALA A 270 -0.49 22.71 4.11
C ALA A 270 0.14 21.46 3.45
N PRO A 271 -0.58 20.74 2.58
CA PRO A 271 -0.17 19.40 2.15
C PRO A 271 1.05 19.40 1.21
N HIS A 272 1.14 20.39 0.31
CA HIS A 272 2.33 20.58 -0.53
C HIS A 272 3.58 20.83 0.30
N PHE A 273 3.47 21.71 1.29
CA PHE A 273 4.57 21.99 2.22
C PHE A 273 4.93 20.76 3.05
N ALA A 274 3.94 20.00 3.53
CA ALA A 274 4.17 18.77 4.26
C ALA A 274 4.95 17.74 3.43
N GLU A 275 4.63 17.58 2.14
CA GLU A 275 5.37 16.68 1.24
C GLU A 275 6.77 17.23 0.89
N HIS A 276 6.92 18.55 0.80
CA HIS A 276 8.23 19.18 0.65
C HIS A 276 9.13 18.89 1.87
N VAL A 277 8.62 19.15 3.09
CA VAL A 277 9.33 18.87 4.33
C VAL A 277 9.58 17.37 4.50
N ARG A 278 8.63 16.50 4.14
CA ARG A 278 8.81 15.04 4.20
C ARG A 278 10.06 14.61 3.43
N LYS A 279 10.23 15.09 2.20
CA LYS A 279 11.40 14.73 1.36
C LYS A 279 12.71 15.17 2.00
N TRP A 280 12.77 16.43 2.45
CA TRP A 280 13.93 16.98 3.15
C TRP A 280 14.23 16.21 4.45
N LEU A 281 13.20 15.89 5.23
CA LEU A 281 13.33 15.20 6.51
C LEU A 281 13.80 13.75 6.33
N ILE A 282 13.41 13.06 5.25
CA ILE A 282 13.92 11.71 4.94
C ILE A 282 15.44 11.77 4.74
N GLU A 283 15.93 12.73 3.97
CA GLU A 283 17.36 12.90 3.71
C GLU A 283 18.12 13.26 5.00
N TRP A 284 17.61 14.24 5.76
CA TRP A 284 18.19 14.62 7.05
C TRP A 284 18.22 13.45 8.03
N ALA A 285 17.11 12.72 8.19
CA ALA A 285 17.00 11.62 9.14
C ALA A 285 17.94 10.47 8.77
N SER A 286 18.07 10.16 7.48
CA SER A 286 19.01 9.11 7.01
C SER A 286 20.47 9.45 7.33
N GLY A 287 20.84 10.73 7.31
CA GLY A 287 22.19 11.18 7.69
C GLY A 287 22.42 11.31 9.20
N ASN A 288 21.37 11.19 10.02
CA ASN A 288 21.41 11.38 11.47
C ASN A 288 20.91 10.14 12.24
N ASP A 289 20.87 8.98 11.58
CA ASP A 289 20.40 7.70 12.16
C ASP A 289 18.98 7.73 12.74
N TYR A 290 18.10 8.55 12.16
CA TYR A 290 16.68 8.59 12.48
C TYR A 290 15.81 8.00 11.35
N ASN A 291 14.65 7.49 11.74
CA ASN A 291 13.58 7.08 10.85
C ASN A 291 12.32 7.91 11.10
N ILE A 292 11.98 8.78 10.14
CA ILE A 292 10.84 9.69 10.24
C ILE A 292 9.48 8.99 10.41
N TYR A 293 9.40 7.68 10.18
CA TYR A 293 8.17 6.92 10.30
C TYR A 293 8.05 6.15 11.61
N LEU A 294 9.15 5.98 12.36
CA LEU A 294 9.22 5.07 13.51
C LEU A 294 9.63 5.78 14.81
N ASP A 295 10.43 6.84 14.72
CA ASP A 295 11.13 7.41 15.88
C ASP A 295 10.40 8.59 16.54
N GLY A 296 9.15 8.87 16.14
CA GLY A 296 8.29 9.82 16.84
C GLY A 296 8.76 11.28 16.84
N LEU A 297 9.45 11.72 15.79
CA LEU A 297 9.98 13.08 15.71
C LEU A 297 8.85 14.11 15.74
N VAL A 298 9.04 15.20 16.49
CA VAL A 298 8.14 16.37 16.44
C VAL A 298 8.85 17.48 15.68
N VAL A 299 8.42 17.74 14.45
CA VAL A 299 9.04 18.71 13.56
C VAL A 299 8.23 20.00 13.59
N THR A 300 8.75 21.03 14.25
CA THR A 300 8.12 22.36 14.29
C THR A 300 8.62 23.20 13.12
N THR A 301 7.68 23.83 12.41
CA THR A 301 7.94 24.60 11.19
C THR A 301 7.64 26.09 11.40
N SER A 302 7.97 26.92 10.42
CA SER A 302 7.63 28.35 10.45
C SER A 302 6.23 28.69 9.94
N ILE A 303 5.48 27.70 9.42
CA ILE A 303 4.10 27.90 8.95
C ILE A 303 3.24 28.37 10.12
N ASP A 304 2.50 29.46 9.94
CA ASP A 304 1.44 29.86 10.88
C ASP A 304 0.11 29.30 10.37
N SER A 305 -0.57 28.49 11.19
CA SER A 305 -1.78 27.79 10.75
C SER A 305 -2.93 28.73 10.36
N ARG A 306 -2.98 29.92 10.96
CA ARG A 306 -4.00 30.95 10.66
C ARG A 306 -3.68 31.62 9.32
N LEU A 307 -2.42 31.98 9.10
CA LEU A 307 -1.98 32.54 7.81
C LEU A 307 -2.13 31.53 6.68
N GLN A 308 -1.85 30.25 6.93
CA GLN A 308 -2.07 29.18 5.96
C GLN A 308 -3.56 29.05 5.59
N ALA A 309 -4.47 29.11 6.56
CA ALA A 309 -5.91 29.06 6.29
C ALA A 309 -6.36 30.25 5.42
N VAL A 310 -5.93 31.47 5.77
CA VAL A 310 -6.22 32.67 4.98
C VAL A 310 -5.63 32.57 3.57
N ALA A 311 -4.43 32.01 3.42
CA ALA A 311 -3.79 31.80 2.12
C ALA A 311 -4.59 30.81 1.26
N ASN A 312 -5.02 29.68 1.83
CA ASN A 312 -5.87 28.69 1.13
C ASN A 312 -7.17 29.34 0.64
N ASP A 313 -7.86 30.09 1.51
CA ASP A 313 -9.11 30.77 1.17
C ASP A 313 -8.90 31.85 0.10
N ALA A 314 -7.82 32.64 0.20
CA ALA A 314 -7.48 33.66 -0.77
C ALA A 314 -7.18 33.07 -2.15
N VAL A 315 -6.37 32.00 -2.21
CA VAL A 315 -6.05 31.31 -3.45
C VAL A 315 -7.30 30.70 -4.08
N THR A 316 -8.11 29.97 -3.32
CA THR A 316 -9.35 29.37 -3.84
C THR A 316 -10.30 30.43 -4.37
N ARG A 317 -10.55 31.49 -3.60
CA ARG A 317 -11.47 32.57 -3.97
C ARG A 317 -10.99 33.34 -5.20
N GLN A 318 -9.69 33.68 -5.26
CA GLN A 318 -9.12 34.41 -6.39
C GLN A 318 -9.05 33.54 -7.66
N LEU A 319 -8.64 32.26 -7.55
CA LEU A 319 -8.63 31.35 -8.70
C LEU A 319 -10.03 31.07 -9.22
N ASN A 320 -11.05 30.98 -8.37
CA ASN A 320 -12.44 30.86 -8.82
C ASN A 320 -12.85 32.08 -9.67
N ALA A 321 -12.50 33.27 -9.21
CA ALA A 321 -12.80 34.52 -9.91
C ALA A 321 -12.03 34.62 -11.25
N LEU A 322 -10.73 34.30 -11.26
CA LEU A 322 -9.91 34.29 -12.48
C LEU A 322 -10.34 33.21 -13.46
N GLN A 323 -10.76 32.03 -12.97
CA GLN A 323 -11.32 30.99 -13.82
C GLN A 323 -12.58 31.49 -14.53
N ALA A 324 -13.43 32.26 -13.84
CA ALA A 324 -14.62 32.85 -14.47
C ALA A 324 -14.24 33.82 -15.60
N VAL A 325 -13.19 34.62 -15.42
CA VAL A 325 -12.64 35.48 -16.49
C VAL A 325 -12.23 34.63 -17.69
N ALA A 326 -11.39 33.62 -17.45
CA ALA A 326 -10.89 32.75 -18.52
C ALA A 326 -12.03 32.00 -19.24
N ASP A 327 -12.97 31.43 -18.48
CA ASP A 327 -14.12 30.68 -19.03
C ASP A 327 -14.96 31.54 -19.99
N VAL A 328 -15.16 32.81 -19.65
CA VAL A 328 -15.97 33.76 -20.44
C VAL A 328 -15.17 34.32 -21.63
N GLU A 329 -13.98 34.87 -21.40
CA GLU A 329 -13.17 35.51 -22.45
C GLU A 329 -12.75 34.50 -23.54
N TRP A 330 -12.42 33.27 -23.15
CA TRP A 330 -12.13 32.19 -24.12
C TRP A 330 -13.38 31.44 -24.60
N GLY A 331 -14.55 31.74 -24.02
CA GLY A 331 -15.84 31.21 -24.43
C GLY A 331 -16.51 32.02 -25.55
N LEU A 332 -16.14 33.30 -25.67
CA LEU A 332 -16.73 34.26 -26.60
C LEU A 332 -15.76 34.59 -27.75
N ASN A 333 -16.30 34.81 -28.95
CA ASN A 333 -15.56 35.38 -30.07
C ASN A 333 -15.63 36.92 -29.98
N SER A 334 -14.89 37.52 -29.06
CA SER A 334 -14.87 38.99 -28.86
C SER A 334 -13.46 39.46 -28.55
N THR A 335 -13.08 40.60 -29.13
CA THR A 335 -11.82 41.30 -28.83
C THR A 335 -11.98 42.36 -27.73
N ARG A 336 -13.22 42.65 -27.31
CA ARG A 336 -13.51 43.61 -26.26
C ARG A 336 -13.68 42.90 -24.92
N LEU A 337 -12.87 43.30 -23.94
CA LEU A 337 -12.98 42.84 -22.56
C LEU A 337 -14.34 43.22 -21.97
N LEU A 338 -14.94 42.29 -21.23
CA LEU A 338 -16.20 42.53 -20.51
C LEU A 338 -16.00 43.53 -19.35
N SER A 339 -14.91 43.41 -18.58
CA SER A 339 -14.61 44.30 -17.46
C SER A 339 -13.12 44.25 -17.10
N SER A 340 -12.62 45.29 -16.43
CA SER A 340 -11.31 45.28 -15.77
C SER A 340 -11.33 44.61 -14.38
N SER A 341 -12.52 44.20 -13.90
CA SER A 341 -12.70 43.56 -12.59
C SER A 341 -13.30 42.16 -12.74
N THR A 342 -13.09 41.28 -11.76
CA THR A 342 -13.54 39.88 -11.84
C THR A 342 -15.03 39.68 -11.57
N GLY A 343 -15.69 40.60 -10.84
CA GLY A 343 -17.08 40.46 -10.41
C GLY A 343 -18.08 40.20 -11.56
N PRO A 344 -18.09 41.00 -12.63
CA PRO A 344 -18.98 40.79 -13.78
C PRO A 344 -18.83 39.42 -14.45
N TYR A 345 -17.62 38.87 -14.46
CA TYR A 345 -17.34 37.56 -15.05
C TYR A 345 -17.97 36.42 -14.26
N VAL A 346 -18.02 36.50 -12.94
CA VAL A 346 -18.62 35.45 -12.09
C VAL A 346 -20.10 35.23 -12.45
N GLY A 347 -20.85 36.31 -12.68
CA GLY A 347 -22.24 36.23 -13.14
C GLY A 347 -22.34 35.73 -14.59
N MET A 348 -21.53 36.30 -15.49
CA MET A 348 -21.54 35.97 -16.92
C MET A 348 -21.16 34.51 -17.20
N ARG A 349 -20.31 33.90 -16.37
CA ARG A 349 -19.86 32.51 -16.48
C ARG A 349 -21.02 31.52 -16.59
N THR A 350 -22.15 31.78 -15.93
CA THR A 350 -23.34 30.91 -15.98
C THR A 350 -24.10 30.96 -17.30
N ARG A 351 -23.84 31.99 -18.13
CA ARG A 351 -24.55 32.26 -19.39
C ARG A 351 -23.72 31.90 -20.62
N VAL A 352 -22.48 31.48 -20.43
CA VAL A 352 -21.52 31.13 -21.49
C VAL A 352 -21.04 29.72 -21.27
N GLN A 353 -20.87 28.96 -22.35
CA GLN A 353 -20.17 27.68 -22.28
C GLN A 353 -18.65 27.96 -22.13
N PRO A 354 -18.02 27.53 -21.03
CA PRO A 354 -16.60 27.79 -20.78
C PRO A 354 -15.71 27.35 -21.93
N PHE A 355 -14.80 28.23 -22.37
CA PHE A 355 -13.81 27.93 -23.41
C PHE A 355 -14.39 27.45 -24.77
N ARG A 356 -15.69 27.62 -25.04
CA ARG A 356 -16.31 27.15 -26.28
C ARG A 356 -15.57 27.66 -27.52
N TYR A 357 -15.38 28.98 -27.61
CA TYR A 357 -14.69 29.58 -28.75
C TYR A 357 -13.26 29.06 -28.90
N PHE A 358 -12.51 28.90 -27.81
CA PHE A 358 -11.17 28.29 -27.85
C PHE A 358 -11.17 26.89 -28.48
N TRP A 359 -12.08 26.02 -28.03
CA TRP A 359 -12.14 24.63 -28.51
C TRP A 359 -12.66 24.51 -29.94
N GLU A 360 -13.52 25.43 -30.38
CA GLU A 360 -14.04 25.47 -31.76
C GLU A 360 -13.05 26.10 -32.74
N SER A 361 -12.29 27.11 -32.31
CA SER A 361 -11.36 27.85 -33.17
C SER A 361 -9.99 27.17 -33.36
N ARG A 362 -9.63 26.22 -32.50
CA ARG A 362 -8.32 25.53 -32.55
C ARG A 362 -8.46 24.08 -32.96
N GLU A 363 -8.62 23.86 -34.26
CA GLU A 363 -8.63 22.51 -34.84
C GLU A 363 -7.34 21.75 -34.48
N GLY A 364 -7.47 20.45 -34.21
CA GLY A 364 -6.35 19.57 -33.85
C GLY A 364 -5.85 19.69 -32.39
N MET A 365 -6.22 20.73 -31.65
CA MET A 365 -5.76 20.93 -30.27
C MET A 365 -6.23 19.82 -29.33
N VAL A 366 -7.47 19.36 -29.53
CA VAL A 366 -8.02 18.23 -28.78
C VAL A 366 -7.20 16.97 -29.06
N ASP A 367 -6.90 16.66 -30.32
CA ASP A 367 -6.14 15.46 -30.69
C ASP A 367 -4.71 15.51 -30.11
N ALA A 368 -4.07 16.67 -30.11
CA ALA A 368 -2.77 16.87 -29.46
C ALA A 368 -2.84 16.57 -27.95
N PHE A 369 -3.83 17.11 -27.24
CA PHE A 369 -4.02 16.84 -25.81
C PHE A 369 -4.40 15.38 -25.50
N ILE A 370 -5.13 14.71 -26.40
CA ILE A 370 -5.38 13.27 -26.26
C ILE A 370 -4.04 12.51 -26.32
N ARG A 371 -3.17 12.84 -27.28
CA ARG A 371 -1.87 12.19 -27.46
C ARG A 371 -0.94 12.40 -26.26
N GLU A 372 -1.05 13.53 -25.56
CA GLU A 372 -0.29 13.80 -24.32
C GLU A 372 -0.82 13.03 -23.09
N SER A 373 -2.08 12.58 -23.12
CA SER A 373 -2.73 11.96 -21.97
C SER A 373 -2.08 10.62 -21.58
N SER A 374 -2.11 10.30 -20.29
CA SER A 374 -1.64 9.00 -19.78
C SER A 374 -2.44 7.84 -20.33
N ALA A 375 -3.76 8.01 -20.53
CA ALA A 375 -4.63 7.00 -21.12
C ALA A 375 -4.17 6.58 -22.52
N TYR A 376 -3.81 7.56 -23.36
CA TYR A 376 -3.29 7.30 -24.70
C TYR A 376 -1.93 6.61 -24.65
N ARG A 377 -0.97 7.15 -23.88
CA ARG A 377 0.38 6.59 -23.76
C ARG A 377 0.36 5.15 -23.27
N ASN A 378 -0.38 4.86 -22.20
CA ASN A 378 -0.48 3.52 -21.63
C ASN A 378 -1.09 2.51 -22.61
N ALA A 379 -2.10 2.91 -23.39
CA ALA A 379 -2.72 2.03 -24.38
C ALA A 379 -1.76 1.71 -25.53
N VAL A 380 -1.06 2.72 -26.06
CA VAL A 380 -0.09 2.54 -27.15
C VAL A 380 1.12 1.73 -26.70
N GLU A 381 1.66 2.00 -25.51
CA GLU A 381 2.73 1.19 -24.90
C GLU A 381 2.27 -0.25 -24.63
N GLY A 382 0.99 -0.45 -24.33
CA GLY A 382 0.34 -1.76 -24.22
C GLY A 382 0.10 -2.47 -25.56
N GLY A 383 0.53 -1.90 -26.69
CA GLY A 383 0.43 -2.49 -28.03
C GLY A 383 -0.84 -2.13 -28.80
N ALA A 384 -1.67 -1.20 -28.30
CA ALA A 384 -2.83 -0.73 -29.05
C ALA A 384 -2.41 0.15 -30.24
N ALA A 385 -3.14 0.05 -31.35
CA ALA A 385 -2.88 0.87 -32.52
C ALA A 385 -3.09 2.37 -32.21
N PRO A 386 -2.11 3.26 -32.50
CA PRO A 386 -2.17 4.68 -32.14
C PRO A 386 -3.41 5.42 -32.64
N GLU A 387 -3.76 5.25 -33.92
CA GLU A 387 -4.90 5.97 -34.51
C GLU A 387 -6.26 5.41 -34.06
N ALA A 388 -6.34 4.09 -33.82
CA ALA A 388 -7.55 3.48 -33.25
C ALA A 388 -7.79 3.94 -31.81
N THR A 389 -6.70 4.05 -31.02
CA THR A 389 -6.74 4.55 -29.64
C THR A 389 -7.19 6.02 -29.61
N LEU A 390 -6.64 6.86 -30.48
CA LEU A 390 -7.04 8.26 -30.63
C LEU A 390 -8.55 8.36 -30.94
N ALA A 391 -9.03 7.60 -31.93
CA ALA A 391 -10.44 7.60 -32.31
C ALA A 391 -11.37 7.11 -31.19
N LEU A 392 -10.94 6.11 -30.41
CA LEU A 392 -11.69 5.58 -29.28
C LEU A 392 -11.81 6.61 -28.15
N LEU A 393 -10.70 7.22 -27.76
CA LEU A 393 -10.68 8.26 -26.73
C LEU A 393 -11.45 9.50 -27.15
N ARG A 394 -11.37 9.89 -28.43
CA ARG A 394 -12.13 11.01 -28.99
C ARG A 394 -13.65 10.81 -28.92
N LYS A 395 -14.13 9.57 -29.07
CA LYS A 395 -15.56 9.25 -28.96
C LYS A 395 -16.04 9.17 -27.50
N ASN A 396 -15.12 9.01 -26.54
CA ASN A 396 -15.47 8.95 -25.13
C ASN A 396 -15.78 10.37 -24.59
N ARG A 397 -17.06 10.67 -24.43
CA ARG A 397 -17.54 11.99 -23.96
C ARG A 397 -17.05 12.35 -22.56
N GLU A 398 -17.01 11.37 -21.65
CA GLU A 398 -16.57 11.59 -20.27
C GLU A 398 -15.09 11.97 -20.24
N PHE A 399 -14.26 11.19 -20.96
CA PHE A 399 -12.83 11.47 -21.11
C PHE A 399 -12.57 12.85 -21.73
N ILE A 400 -13.26 13.21 -22.82
CA ILE A 400 -13.07 14.51 -23.47
C ILE A 400 -13.49 15.67 -22.56
N THR A 401 -14.56 15.50 -21.78
CA THR A 401 -14.99 16.51 -20.81
C THR A 401 -13.95 16.69 -19.70
N ALA A 402 -13.42 15.60 -19.16
CA ALA A 402 -12.36 15.63 -18.16
C ALA A 402 -11.08 16.28 -18.71
N LEU A 403 -10.64 15.88 -19.91
CA LEU A 403 -9.45 16.43 -20.58
C LEU A 403 -9.56 17.93 -20.81
N ARG A 404 -10.70 18.40 -21.35
CA ARG A 404 -10.93 19.84 -21.57
C ARG A 404 -10.89 20.61 -20.26
N THR A 405 -11.52 20.07 -19.21
CA THR A 405 -11.53 20.67 -17.88
C THR A 405 -10.12 20.76 -17.31
N GLU A 406 -9.34 19.69 -17.38
CA GLU A 406 -7.94 19.66 -16.92
C GLU A 406 -7.09 20.71 -17.62
N LYS A 407 -7.14 20.77 -18.96
CA LYS A 407 -6.30 21.66 -19.77
C LYS A 407 -6.68 23.14 -19.70
N THR A 408 -7.88 23.46 -19.25
CA THR A 408 -8.38 24.85 -19.12
C THR A 408 -8.51 25.31 -17.67
N ARG A 409 -8.20 24.44 -16.70
CA ARG A 409 -8.18 24.78 -15.29
C ARG A 409 -6.95 25.62 -14.97
N LEU A 410 -7.18 26.83 -14.47
CA LEU A 410 -6.12 27.70 -13.98
C LEU A 410 -5.50 27.12 -12.70
N GLN A 411 -4.17 27.21 -12.64
CA GLN A 411 -3.35 26.78 -11.53
C GLN A 411 -2.62 27.98 -10.90
N SER A 412 -2.19 27.84 -9.65
CA SER A 412 -1.43 28.86 -8.93
C SER A 412 -0.46 28.22 -7.95
N GLY A 413 0.65 28.90 -7.71
CA GLY A 413 1.48 28.72 -6.52
C GLY A 413 1.46 30.02 -5.71
N PHE A 414 1.36 29.90 -4.39
CA PHE A 414 1.37 31.02 -3.47
C PHE A 414 2.30 30.74 -2.28
N VAL A 415 3.11 31.74 -1.92
CA VAL A 415 3.94 31.73 -0.72
C VAL A 415 3.81 33.06 -0.01
N ALA A 416 3.67 33.01 1.31
CA ALA A 416 3.88 34.15 2.18
C ALA A 416 5.17 33.94 2.98
N MET A 417 6.03 34.95 3.00
CA MET A 417 7.33 34.93 3.67
C MET A 417 7.47 36.16 4.56
N ASP A 418 8.07 35.98 5.72
CA ASP A 418 8.53 37.07 6.57
C ASP A 418 9.79 37.69 5.95
N PRO A 419 9.77 38.99 5.56
CA PRO A 419 10.88 39.61 4.83
C PRO A 419 12.12 39.86 5.70
N GLY A 420 11.97 39.90 7.03
CA GLY A 420 13.11 40.13 7.93
C GLY A 420 13.89 38.84 8.24
N THR A 421 13.21 37.70 8.21
CA THR A 421 13.79 36.40 8.60
C THR A 421 13.90 35.39 7.46
N GLY A 422 13.20 35.63 6.34
CA GLY A 422 13.07 34.67 5.24
C GLY A 422 12.17 33.47 5.57
N GLN A 423 11.53 33.46 6.74
CA GLN A 423 10.68 32.35 7.16
C GLN A 423 9.40 32.27 6.32
N ILE A 424 9.12 31.09 5.78
CA ILE A 424 7.85 30.81 5.09
C ILE A 424 6.74 30.70 6.13
N LYS A 425 5.70 31.52 6.00
CA LYS A 425 4.54 31.55 6.90
C LYS A 425 3.30 30.85 6.34
N ALA A 426 3.18 30.79 5.01
CA ALA A 426 2.12 30.04 4.33
C ALA A 426 2.61 29.55 2.96
N TRP A 427 2.09 28.41 2.51
CA TRP A 427 2.49 27.74 1.27
C TRP A 427 1.30 27.01 0.63
N VAL A 428 0.95 27.39 -0.60
CA VAL A 428 -0.14 26.76 -1.38
C VAL A 428 0.42 26.38 -2.75
N GLY A 429 0.67 25.08 -2.94
CA GLY A 429 1.29 24.56 -4.16
C GLY A 429 0.32 24.32 -5.33
N SER A 430 -0.97 24.19 -5.06
CA SER A 430 -2.01 24.01 -6.08
C SER A 430 -3.37 24.42 -5.52
N ARG A 431 -4.38 24.52 -6.39
CA ARG A 431 -5.75 24.86 -6.00
C ARG A 431 -6.41 23.81 -5.11
N ASP A 432 -6.09 22.54 -5.34
CA ASP A 432 -6.64 21.40 -4.62
C ASP A 432 -5.65 20.25 -4.70
N PHE A 433 -5.09 19.87 -3.56
CA PHE A 433 -4.09 18.81 -3.46
C PHE A 433 -4.66 17.42 -3.77
N GLN A 434 -5.95 17.18 -3.52
CA GLN A 434 -6.56 15.88 -3.80
C GLN A 434 -6.65 15.62 -5.32
N THR A 435 -6.90 16.68 -6.09
CA THR A 435 -6.97 16.63 -7.54
C THR A 435 -5.59 16.80 -8.19
N ASP A 436 -4.76 17.70 -7.66
CA ASP A 436 -3.47 18.08 -8.25
C ASP A 436 -2.37 18.19 -7.19
N GLN A 437 -1.49 17.19 -7.17
CA GLN A 437 -0.34 17.09 -6.27
C GLN A 437 0.92 17.76 -6.82
N PHE A 438 0.86 18.40 -8.01
CA PHE A 438 1.99 19.15 -8.52
C PHE A 438 2.16 20.46 -7.74
N ASP A 439 3.33 20.62 -7.12
CA ASP A 439 3.64 21.82 -6.34
C ASP A 439 4.19 22.95 -7.24
N HIS A 440 3.31 23.90 -7.58
CA HIS A 440 3.66 25.07 -8.37
C HIS A 440 4.61 26.05 -7.67
N VAL A 441 4.82 25.93 -6.35
CA VAL A 441 5.79 26.75 -5.64
C VAL A 441 7.20 26.18 -5.79
N ALA A 442 7.43 24.94 -5.34
CA ALA A 442 8.79 24.38 -5.35
C ALA A 442 9.24 23.85 -6.71
N ARG A 443 8.30 23.39 -7.55
CA ARG A 443 8.63 22.69 -8.82
C ARG A 443 8.23 23.49 -10.06
N GLY A 444 7.33 24.45 -9.91
CA GLY A 444 6.77 25.24 -11.01
C GLY A 444 7.74 26.31 -11.52
N GLN A 445 8.81 25.93 -12.21
CA GLN A 445 9.69 26.89 -12.87
C GLN A 445 8.95 27.64 -13.98
N ARG A 446 9.00 28.97 -13.95
CA ARG A 446 8.34 29.87 -14.91
C ARG A 446 9.28 31.02 -15.25
N GLN A 447 9.16 31.55 -16.48
CA GLN A 447 9.77 32.83 -16.81
C GLN A 447 9.09 33.92 -15.97
N PRO A 448 9.81 34.71 -15.16
CA PRO A 448 9.18 35.62 -14.20
C PRO A 448 8.81 36.98 -14.82
N GLY A 449 9.13 37.23 -16.09
CA GLY A 449 8.74 38.44 -16.80
C GLY A 449 9.35 39.70 -16.18
N SER A 450 8.53 40.74 -15.98
CA SER A 450 8.96 42.02 -15.43
C SER A 450 9.24 42.04 -13.91
N ASN A 451 9.25 40.88 -13.24
CA ASN A 451 9.52 40.75 -11.80
C ASN A 451 11.03 40.63 -11.47
N PHE A 452 11.92 40.95 -12.42
CA PHE A 452 13.37 40.86 -12.28
C PHE A 452 14.02 42.19 -11.87
#